data_AF-A0A3N6I0M4-F1
#
_entry.id   AF-A0A3N6I0M4-F1
#
_cell.length_a   1.000
_cell.length_b   1.000
_cell.length_c   1.000
_cell.angle_alpha   90.00
_cell.angle_beta   90.00
_cell.angle_gamma   90.00
#
_symmetry.space_group_name_H-M   'P 1'
#
loop_
_entity.id
_entity.type
_entity.pdbx_description
1 polymer ?
#
loop_
_entity_poly.entity_id
_entity_poly.type
_entity_poly.pdbx_seq_one_letter_code
_entity_poly.pdbx_strand_id
1 'polypeptide(L)'
;MDRTERYELVFPLSGAEDDVVTVHLTDRAGAGGFPVYEDDTGIVRAEISDRGEVRMLASGGHQVLGAPLLARPLREDATGSS
;
A
#
# COMPACT_ATOMS: atom_id res chain seq x y z
N MET A 1 -12.36 -16.04 1.08
CA MET A 1 -10.92 -15.76 1.05
C MET A 1 -10.77 -14.33 1.49
N ASP A 2 -10.37 -14.16 2.74
CA ASP A 2 -10.28 -12.88 3.42
C ASP A 2 -9.07 -12.13 2.87
N ARG A 3 -9.31 -11.30 1.86
CA ARG A 3 -8.28 -10.44 1.28
C ARG A 3 -8.14 -9.23 2.20
N THR A 4 -6.90 -8.92 2.58
CA THR A 4 -6.59 -7.74 3.38
C THR A 4 -7.13 -6.49 2.71
N GLU A 5 -7.95 -5.71 3.43
CA GLU A 5 -8.60 -4.52 2.88
C GLU A 5 -7.69 -3.29 2.92
N ARG A 6 -6.68 -3.26 3.80
CA ARG A 6 -5.78 -2.12 3.99
C ARG A 6 -4.34 -2.55 4.22
N TYR A 7 -3.40 -1.81 3.63
CA TYR A 7 -1.98 -1.99 3.86
C TYR A 7 -1.32 -0.67 4.25
N GLU A 8 -0.24 -0.75 5.00
CA GLU A 8 0.68 0.36 5.24
C GLU A 8 1.92 0.17 4.37
N LEU A 9 2.19 1.14 3.49
CA LEU A 9 3.40 1.21 2.70
C LEU A 9 4.44 2.03 3.47
N VAL A 10 5.60 1.43 3.73
CA VAL A 10 6.69 2.08 4.47
C VAL A 10 7.76 2.55 3.49
N PHE A 11 7.97 3.86 3.46
CA PHE A 11 8.93 4.57 2.65
C PHE A 11 10.08 5.05 3.55
N PRO A 12 11.26 4.42 3.48
CA PRO A 12 12.38 4.83 4.32
C PRO A 12 12.92 6.17 3.85
N LEU A 13 12.87 7.16 4.74
CA LEU A 13 13.49 8.46 4.52
C LEU A 13 14.91 8.43 5.10
N SER A 14 15.93 8.61 4.25
CA SER A 14 17.33 8.65 4.72
C SER A 14 17.54 9.80 5.71
N GLY A 15 17.66 9.46 7.00
CA GLY A 15 17.94 10.40 8.08
C GLY A 15 16.72 10.95 8.84
N ALA A 16 15.52 10.45 8.56
CA ALA A 16 14.28 10.80 9.26
C ALA A 16 13.47 9.54 9.62
N GLU A 17 12.35 9.71 10.32
CA GLU A 17 11.41 8.61 10.56
C GLU A 17 10.83 8.11 9.23
N ASP A 18 10.55 6.82 9.15
CA ASP A 18 9.95 6.21 7.96
C ASP A 18 8.60 6.88 7.65
N ASP A 19 8.38 7.24 6.39
CA ASP A 19 7.09 7.76 5.94
C ASP A 19 6.14 6.59 5.69
N VAL A 20 4.99 6.58 6.36
CA VAL A 20 4.02 5.48 6.31
C VAL A 20 2.75 5.97 5.65
N VAL A 21 2.36 5.33 4.55
CA VAL A 21 1.13 5.65 3.81
C VAL A 21 0.17 4.48 3.91
N THR A 22 -1.04 4.74 4.37
CA THR A 22 -2.12 3.74 4.37
C THR A 22 -2.78 3.70 3.00
N VAL A 23 -2.95 2.50 2.44
CA VAL A 23 -3.62 2.28 1.16
C VAL A 23 -4.76 1.29 1.33
N HIS A 24 -5.84 1.50 0.58
CA HIS A 24 -7.09 0.77 0.67
C HIS A 24 -7.33 -0.04 -0.60
N LEU A 25 -7.88 -1.24 -0.44
CA LEU A 25 -8.23 -2.11 -1.55
C LEU A 25 -9.22 -1.41 -2.48
N THR A 26 -8.90 -1.41 -3.77
CA THR A 26 -9.78 -0.92 -4.82
C THR A 26 -10.39 -2.07 -5.61
N ASP A 27 -11.39 -1.77 -6.44
CA ASP A 27 -11.97 -2.73 -7.40
C ASP A 27 -11.06 -2.98 -8.62
N ARG A 28 -9.88 -2.35 -8.69
CA ARG A 28 -8.96 -2.46 -9.83
C ARG A 28 -7.94 -3.58 -9.59
N ALA A 29 -7.55 -4.23 -10.68
CA ALA A 29 -6.40 -5.13 -10.72
C ALA A 29 -5.25 -4.49 -11.52
N GLY A 30 -4.02 -4.69 -11.07
CA GLY A 30 -2.83 -4.20 -11.73
C GLY A 30 -2.41 -5.12 -12.88
N ALA A 31 -1.34 -4.73 -13.59
CA ALA A 31 -0.84 -5.48 -14.75
C ALA A 31 -0.30 -6.88 -14.39
N GLY A 32 0.06 -7.12 -13.13
CA GLY A 32 0.47 -8.44 -12.61
C GLY A 32 -0.72 -9.33 -12.24
N GLY A 33 -1.96 -8.83 -12.34
CA GLY A 33 -3.17 -9.57 -11.98
C GLY A 33 -3.48 -9.56 -10.48
N PHE A 34 -2.80 -8.72 -9.71
CA PHE A 34 -3.04 -8.56 -8.28
C PHE A 34 -3.91 -7.34 -8.00
N PRO A 35 -4.62 -7.32 -6.85
CA PRO A 35 -5.42 -6.16 -6.44
C PRO A 35 -4.57 -4.89 -6.31
N VAL A 36 -5.16 -3.77 -6.72
CA VAL A 36 -4.57 -2.45 -6.57
C VAL A 36 -5.12 -1.81 -5.31
N TYR A 37 -4.20 -1.23 -4.54
CA TYR A 37 -4.49 -0.43 -3.37
C TYR A 37 -4.16 1.03 -3.66
N GLU A 38 -4.97 1.93 -3.11
CA GLU A 38 -4.85 3.38 -3.30
C GLU A 38 -5.04 4.09 -1.97
N ASP A 39 -4.23 5.11 -1.71
CA ASP A 39 -4.41 6.03 -0.57
C ASP A 39 -5.61 6.97 -0.81
N ASP A 40 -6.14 7.56 0.27
CA ASP A 40 -7.29 8.47 0.22
C ASP A 40 -7.07 9.67 -0.72
N THR A 41 -5.82 10.10 -0.92
CA THR A 41 -5.46 11.17 -1.85
C THR A 41 -5.46 10.75 -3.33
N GLY A 42 -5.42 9.45 -3.63
CA GLY A 42 -5.25 8.92 -4.98
C GLY A 42 -3.85 9.09 -5.59
N ILE A 43 -2.91 9.68 -4.84
CA ILE A 43 -1.53 9.91 -5.30
C ILE A 43 -0.75 8.60 -5.26
N VAL A 44 -0.83 7.88 -4.14
CA VAL A 44 -0.15 6.61 -3.93
C VAL A 44 -1.04 5.47 -4.38
N ARG A 45 -0.59 4.74 -5.40
CA ARG A 45 -1.25 3.55 -5.91
C ARG A 45 -0.25 2.42 -6.05
N ALA A 46 -0.58 1.25 -5.54
CA ALA A 46 0.30 0.09 -5.57
C ALA A 46 -0.48 -1.20 -5.85
N GLU A 47 0.08 -2.04 -6.71
CA GLU A 47 -0.30 -3.44 -6.82
C GLU A 47 0.41 -4.22 -5.71
N ILE A 48 -0.34 -4.97 -4.89
CA ILE A 48 0.21 -5.76 -3.78
C ILE A 48 -0.17 -7.22 -3.95
N SER A 49 0.83 -8.10 -4.01
CA SER A 49 0.62 -9.54 -4.10
C SER A 49 0.24 -10.15 -2.75
N ASP A 50 -0.30 -11.37 -2.75
CA ASP A 50 -0.58 -12.14 -1.52
C ASP A 50 0.68 -12.38 -0.66
N ARG A 51 1.87 -12.31 -1.29
CA ARG A 51 3.18 -12.41 -0.61
C ARG A 51 3.67 -11.09 -0.02
N GLY A 52 2.91 -10.00 -0.18
CA GLY A 52 3.31 -8.65 0.25
C GLY A 52 4.31 -7.98 -0.69
N GLU A 53 4.49 -8.48 -1.91
CA GLU A 53 5.33 -7.81 -2.92
C GLU A 53 4.60 -6.56 -3.42
N VAL A 54 5.27 -5.41 -3.38
CA VAL A 54 4.70 -4.12 -3.76
C VAL A 54 5.22 -3.68 -5.11
N ARG A 55 4.31 -3.32 -6.02
CA ARG A 55 4.62 -2.70 -7.30
C ARG A 55 3.88 -1.38 -7.41
N MET A 56 4.63 -0.28 -7.34
CA MET A 56 4.08 1.07 -7.49
C MET A 56 3.49 1.28 -8.88
N LEU A 57 2.30 1.87 -8.93
CA LEU A 57 1.62 2.31 -10.14
C LEU A 57 1.68 3.83 -10.19
N ALA A 58 2.51 4.39 -11.07
CA ALA A 58 2.65 5.84 -11.19
C ALA A 58 1.33 6.46 -11.69
N SER A 59 0.74 7.32 -10.87
CA SER A 59 -0.36 8.21 -11.25
C SER A 59 0.17 9.36 -12.13
N GLY A 60 0.66 9.05 -13.34
CA GLY A 60 0.97 10.01 -14.42
C GLY A 60 1.75 11.30 -14.07
N GLY A 61 3.05 11.34 -14.40
CA GLY A 61 3.80 12.58 -14.68
C GLY A 61 4.40 13.36 -13.50
N HIS A 62 4.02 13.06 -12.25
CA HIS A 62 4.64 13.66 -11.08
C HIS A 62 5.38 12.60 -10.25
N GLN A 63 6.52 13.02 -9.70
CA GLN A 63 7.62 12.19 -9.22
C GLN A 63 7.16 10.93 -8.46
N VAL A 64 7.73 9.78 -8.84
CA VAL A 64 7.68 8.55 -8.05
C VAL A 64 8.33 8.87 -6.70
N LEU A 65 7.51 9.00 -5.64
CA LEU A 65 7.94 8.68 -4.27
C LEU A 65 8.73 7.37 -4.38
N GLY A 66 9.95 7.32 -3.86
CA GLY A 66 10.83 6.15 -3.99
C GLY A 66 10.08 4.84 -3.70
N ALA A 67 10.51 3.72 -4.29
CA ALA A 67 9.78 2.47 -4.09
C ALA A 67 9.65 2.16 -2.57
N PRO A 68 8.44 1.90 -2.04
CA PRO A 68 8.29 1.50 -0.65
C PRO A 68 9.03 0.18 -0.47
N LEU A 69 9.76 0.05 0.64
CA LEU A 69 10.51 -1.19 0.90
C LEU A 69 9.60 -2.30 1.41
N LEU A 70 8.45 -1.96 2.00
CA LEU A 70 7.59 -2.89 2.71
C LEU A 70 6.11 -2.49 2.60
N ALA A 71 5.24 -3.50 2.48
CA ALA A 71 3.81 -3.39 2.76
C ALA A 71 3.47 -4.22 4.00
N ARG A 72 2.80 -3.61 4.98
CA ARG A 72 2.31 -4.29 6.18
C ARG A 72 0.79 -4.41 6.11
N PRO A 73 0.21 -5.62 6.21
CA PRO A 73 -1.23 -5.75 6.24
C PRO A 73 -1.77 -5.11 7.52
N LEU A 74 -2.62 -4.11 7.38
CA LEU A 74 -3.33 -3.52 8.50
C LEU A 74 -4.53 -4.43 8.77
N ARG A 75 -4.34 -5.41 9.65
CA ARG A 75 -5.48 -6.04 10.30
C ARG A 75 -6.03 -4.99 11.24
N GLU A 76 -7.32 -4.67 11.11
CA GLU A 76 -8.05 -4.09 12.23
C GLU A 76 -7.82 -5.07 13.38
N ASP A 77 -6.89 -4.73 14.28
CA ASP A 77 -6.74 -5.42 15.55
C ASP A 77 -8.15 -5.50 16.10
N ALA A 78 -8.66 -6.73 16.23
CA ALA A 78 -9.99 -6.98 16.71
C ALA A 78 -10.05 -6.36 18.10
N THR A 79 -10.55 -5.13 18.13
CA THR A 79 -10.78 -4.25 19.28
C THR A 79 -10.29 -4.89 20.57
N GLY A 80 -9.07 -4.55 20.99
CA GLY A 80 -8.73 -4.63 22.40
C GLY A 80 -9.75 -3.80 23.21
N SER A 81 -10.83 -4.43 23.63
CA SER A 81 -11.75 -4.00 24.69
C SER A 81 -12.74 -5.12 25.02
N SER A 82 -12.38 -5.98 25.97
CA SER A 82 -13.14 -6.12 27.23
C SER A 82 -12.40 -6.96 28.25
#